data_AF-A0A931TL16-F1
#
_entry.id   AF-A0A931TL16-F1
#
_cell.length_a   1.000
_cell.length_b   1.000
_cell.length_c   1.000
_cell.angle_alpha   90.00
_cell.angle_beta   90.00
_cell.angle_gamma   90.00
#
_symmetry.space_group_name_H-M   'P 1'
#
loop_
_entity.id
_entity.type
_entity.pdbx_description
1 polymer ?
#
loop_
_entity_poly.entity_id
_entity_poly.type
_entity_poly.pdbx_seq_one_letter_code
_entity_poly.pdbx_strand_id
1 'polypeptide(L)'
;MLEKLCGRRVLVTGGSGFIGGQLVARLAKECQSNVRVLVRRFGSAARISRFPVELVQGDISSPEDIDRAVTGCDLVFHCAYGKDGNDRARRHATVAGAENVLAASLRHNVSRIVYASTFSVYGELTTSHLDETAPRRITGDTYGDSKVEAEEVAFRYWRQHRVPVSIVQPTIVYGPFGFSFTVNPLQQLRTGRLPLVNGGSGRCNAVYVDDVVTAMLLAAVRDEAVGEAFLVSGPQPVTWRDFYGSYEHMLGVSATVSMTPDEALAHYYASQPGSTSLVGEALRLLGDRHVRERLASTREGAWIASGLRAALPRRVRQTLTARVKAAARETPAGGPREPPAKIHPVRPARIRLFAAPTAVQIGKASRLLGYEPRFDLHAGMALTREWARWADLVA
;
A
#
# COMPACT_ATOMS: atom_id res chain seq x y z
N MET A 1 3.58 -2.55 31.13
CA MET A 1 4.39 -1.98 29.99
C MET A 1 3.67 -0.86 29.25
N LEU A 2 2.47 -1.09 28.72
CA LEU A 2 1.66 -0.01 28.12
C LEU A 2 1.21 1.04 29.16
N GLU A 3 1.23 0.70 30.46
CA GLU A 3 1.03 1.66 31.56
C GLU A 3 2.02 2.83 31.53
N LYS A 4 3.20 2.67 30.90
CA LYS A 4 4.15 3.79 30.69
C LYS A 4 3.55 4.92 29.84
N LEU A 5 2.47 4.67 29.12
CA LEU A 5 1.74 5.64 28.30
C LEU A 5 0.51 6.23 29.02
N CYS A 6 0.12 5.70 30.18
CA CYS A 6 -1.03 6.17 30.94
C CYS A 6 -0.83 7.60 31.41
N GLY A 7 -1.82 8.46 31.17
CA GLY A 7 -1.78 9.88 31.52
C GLY A 7 -0.80 10.75 30.71
N ARG A 8 0.10 10.15 29.90
CA ARG A 8 1.04 10.89 29.04
C ARG A 8 0.29 11.67 27.98
N ARG A 9 0.75 12.88 27.66
CA ARG A 9 0.20 13.68 26.56
C ARG A 9 0.83 13.26 25.24
N VAL A 10 0.04 12.69 24.35
CA VAL A 10 0.55 12.07 23.11
C VAL A 10 -0.01 12.80 21.89
N LEU A 11 0.86 13.35 21.05
CA LEU A 11 0.47 13.86 19.74
C LEU A 11 0.45 12.72 18.71
N VAL A 12 -0.63 12.59 17.96
CA VAL A 12 -0.70 11.73 16.77
C VAL A 12 -0.95 12.60 15.55
N THR A 13 0.03 12.68 14.64
CA THR A 13 -0.24 13.24 13.31
C THR A 13 -0.74 12.13 12.39
N GLY A 14 -1.71 12.44 11.53
CA GLY A 14 -2.33 11.42 10.68
C GLY A 14 -3.26 10.48 11.46
N GLY A 15 -3.71 10.88 12.66
CA GLY A 15 -4.63 10.11 13.50
C GLY A 15 -6.04 9.95 12.90
N SER A 16 -6.41 10.72 11.88
CA SER A 16 -7.62 10.49 11.09
C SER A 16 -7.46 9.41 10.00
N GLY A 17 -6.25 8.92 9.75
CA GLY A 17 -5.94 7.89 8.75
C GLY A 17 -6.19 6.46 9.23
N PHE A 18 -5.85 5.47 8.40
CA PHE A 18 -6.02 4.03 8.68
C PHE A 18 -5.25 3.59 9.94
N ILE A 19 -3.91 3.52 9.86
CA ILE A 19 -3.03 3.12 10.98
C ILE A 19 -3.18 4.11 12.14
N GLY A 20 -3.04 5.41 11.86
CA GLY A 20 -3.06 6.45 12.89
C GLY A 20 -4.34 6.47 13.72
N GLY A 21 -5.52 6.22 13.13
CA GLY A 21 -6.75 6.21 13.92
C GLY A 21 -7.00 4.90 14.68
N GLN A 22 -6.40 3.78 14.26
CA GLN A 22 -6.35 2.58 15.11
C GLN A 22 -5.42 2.80 16.30
N LEU A 23 -4.29 3.47 16.07
CA LEU A 23 -3.39 3.90 17.14
C LEU A 23 -4.09 4.86 18.12
N VAL A 24 -4.83 5.87 17.63
CA VAL A 24 -5.62 6.77 18.50
C VAL A 24 -6.62 5.98 19.35
N ALA A 25 -7.33 5.02 18.76
CA ALA A 25 -8.29 4.19 19.49
C ALA A 25 -7.62 3.43 20.64
N ARG A 26 -6.46 2.80 20.39
CA ARG A 26 -5.73 2.03 21.41
C ARG A 26 -5.09 2.94 22.47
N LEU A 27 -4.51 4.07 22.08
CA LEU A 27 -3.98 5.05 23.03
C LEU A 27 -5.06 5.58 23.98
N ALA A 28 -6.24 5.89 23.46
CA ALA A 28 -7.34 6.41 24.27
C ALA A 28 -7.98 5.34 25.17
N LYS A 29 -8.21 4.13 24.65
CA LYS A 29 -8.95 3.07 25.37
C LYS A 29 -8.08 2.16 26.22
N GLU A 30 -6.98 1.67 25.66
CA GLU A 30 -6.12 0.68 26.31
C GLU A 30 -5.02 1.34 27.12
N CYS A 31 -4.40 2.39 26.58
CA CYS A 31 -3.30 3.07 27.26
C CYS A 31 -3.77 4.19 28.19
N GLN A 32 -5.00 4.69 28.04
CA GLN A 32 -5.54 5.83 28.80
C GLN A 32 -4.62 7.06 28.73
N SER A 33 -4.06 7.32 27.54
CA SER A 33 -3.23 8.50 27.27
C SER A 33 -4.09 9.73 27.01
N ASN A 34 -3.55 10.91 27.28
CA ASN A 34 -4.14 12.19 26.89
C ASN A 34 -3.80 12.47 25.41
N VAL A 35 -4.65 12.00 24.51
CA VAL A 35 -4.35 12.01 23.06
C VAL A 35 -4.75 13.34 22.42
N ARG A 36 -3.79 13.97 21.76
CA ARG A 36 -3.97 15.08 20.83
C ARG A 36 -3.79 14.57 19.41
N VAL A 37 -4.67 14.97 18.50
CA VAL A 37 -4.60 14.59 17.09
C VAL A 37 -4.53 15.83 16.21
N LEU A 38 -3.46 15.92 15.41
CA LEU A 38 -3.37 16.91 14.35
C LEU A 38 -4.22 16.47 13.16
N VAL A 39 -5.17 17.30 12.78
CA VAL A 39 -6.06 17.08 11.63
C VAL A 39 -6.01 18.27 10.68
N ARG A 40 -5.97 18.02 9.37
CA ARG A 40 -6.01 19.12 8.39
C ARG A 40 -7.40 19.75 8.28
N ARG A 41 -8.44 18.92 8.46
CA ARG A 41 -9.86 19.28 8.43
C ARG A 41 -10.59 18.52 9.51
N PHE A 42 -11.37 19.20 10.34
CA PHE A 42 -12.15 18.55 11.42
C PHE A 42 -13.07 17.45 10.90
N GLY A 43 -13.66 17.61 9.70
CA GLY A 43 -14.52 16.59 9.09
C GLY A 43 -13.83 15.22 8.85
N SER A 44 -12.49 15.19 8.74
CA SER A 44 -11.74 13.94 8.64
C SER A 44 -11.64 13.16 9.95
N ALA A 45 -11.98 13.77 11.08
CA ALA A 45 -11.82 13.20 12.41
C ALA A 45 -12.99 12.32 12.86
N ALA A 46 -14.06 12.18 12.05
CA ALA A 46 -15.30 11.52 12.46
C ALA A 46 -15.10 10.15 13.15
N ARG A 47 -14.16 9.34 12.65
CA ARG A 47 -13.85 8.00 13.21
C ARG A 47 -13.24 8.05 14.61
N ILE A 48 -12.47 9.10 14.91
CA ILE A 48 -11.76 9.27 16.18
C ILE A 48 -12.49 10.19 17.15
N SER A 49 -13.47 10.98 16.70
CA SER A 49 -14.28 11.87 17.54
C SER A 49 -15.11 11.16 18.61
N ARG A 50 -15.28 9.84 18.52
CA ARG A 50 -15.91 9.00 19.56
C ARG A 50 -15.02 8.71 20.76
N PHE A 51 -13.76 9.15 20.73
CA PHE A 51 -12.79 9.00 21.82
C PHE A 51 -12.55 10.36 22.48
N PRO A 52 -12.13 10.41 23.76
CA PRO A 52 -11.80 11.66 24.44
C PRO A 52 -10.45 12.21 23.96
N VAL A 53 -10.44 12.81 22.77
CA VAL A 53 -9.22 13.32 22.12
C VAL A 53 -9.30 14.83 21.89
N GLU A 54 -8.17 15.51 22.04
CA GLU A 54 -8.01 16.90 21.64
C GLU A 54 -7.74 16.97 20.14
N LEU A 55 -8.57 17.70 19.38
CA LEU A 55 -8.34 17.92 17.95
C LEU A 55 -7.67 19.28 17.75
N VAL A 56 -6.50 19.27 17.09
CA VAL A 56 -5.80 20.49 16.69
C VAL A 56 -5.79 20.55 15.17
N GLN A 57 -6.24 21.69 14.62
CA GLN A 57 -6.17 21.90 13.18
C GLN A 57 -4.77 22.37 12.77
N GLY A 58 -4.25 21.80 11.69
CA GLY A 58 -3.02 22.27 11.06
C GLY A 58 -2.50 21.38 9.93
N ASP A 59 -1.51 21.87 9.21
CA ASP A 59 -0.80 21.16 8.15
C ASP A 59 0.58 20.71 8.63
N ILE A 60 0.97 19.48 8.29
CA ILE A 60 2.31 18.96 8.65
C ILE A 60 3.45 19.71 7.97
N SER A 61 3.20 20.34 6.82
CA SER A 61 4.17 21.16 6.10
C SER A 61 4.35 22.56 6.69
N SER A 62 3.47 23.02 7.60
CA SER A 62 3.66 24.27 8.35
C SER A 62 4.45 24.02 9.64
N PRO A 63 5.64 24.62 9.80
CA PRO A 63 6.40 24.55 11.04
C PRO A 63 5.62 25.10 12.25
N GLU A 64 4.84 26.17 12.05
CA GLU A 64 4.06 26.84 13.09
C GLU A 64 2.90 25.96 13.59
N ASP A 65 2.18 25.32 12.67
CA ASP A 65 1.11 24.38 13.01
C ASP A 65 1.64 23.18 13.81
N ILE A 66 2.79 22.64 13.39
CA ILE A 66 3.43 21.55 14.11
C ILE A 66 3.95 21.98 15.48
N ASP A 67 4.55 23.18 15.60
CA ASP A 67 5.04 23.68 16.87
C ASP A 67 3.92 23.82 17.92
N ARG A 68 2.78 24.42 17.52
CA ARG A 68 1.58 24.49 18.38
C ARG A 68 1.08 23.09 18.76
N ALA A 69 1.04 22.17 17.80
CA ALA A 69 0.52 20.83 18.04
C ALA A 69 1.41 20.01 19.00
N VAL A 70 2.73 20.18 18.93
CA VAL A 70 3.71 19.49 19.78
C VAL A 70 3.80 20.10 21.19
N THR A 71 3.44 21.37 21.36
CA THR A 71 3.57 22.09 22.64
C THR A 71 2.96 21.31 23.81
N GLY A 72 3.80 21.00 24.80
CA GLY A 72 3.42 20.28 26.02
C GLY A 72 3.13 18.78 25.84
N CYS A 73 3.43 18.19 24.68
CA CYS A 73 3.34 16.75 24.46
C CYS A 73 4.58 16.02 24.98
N ASP A 74 4.36 14.85 25.56
CA ASP A 74 5.39 13.95 26.06
C ASP A 74 5.96 13.04 24.95
N LEU A 75 5.08 12.59 24.05
CA LEU A 75 5.39 11.67 22.95
C LEU A 75 4.73 12.12 21.65
N VAL A 76 5.33 11.76 20.52
CA VAL A 76 4.77 11.99 19.19
C VAL A 76 4.75 10.71 18.37
N PHE A 77 3.60 10.37 17.81
CA PHE A 77 3.47 9.39 16.73
C PHE A 77 3.26 10.11 15.40
N HIS A 78 4.23 10.01 14.50
CA HIS A 78 4.15 10.64 13.19
C HIS A 78 3.68 9.64 12.12
N CYS A 79 2.35 9.58 11.91
CA CYS A 79 1.71 8.71 10.91
C CYS A 79 1.30 9.45 9.63
N ALA A 80 1.43 10.78 9.61
CA ALA A 80 1.02 11.59 8.48
C ALA A 80 2.04 11.51 7.32
N TYR A 81 1.54 11.71 6.11
CA TYR A 81 2.35 11.84 4.89
C TYR A 81 1.55 12.63 3.84
N GLY A 82 2.26 13.19 2.85
CA GLY A 82 1.67 13.96 1.76
C GLY A 82 0.79 13.09 0.86
N LYS A 83 -0.49 13.47 0.73
CA LYS A 83 -1.48 12.77 -0.13
C LYS A 83 -2.08 13.63 -1.24
N ASP A 84 -1.93 14.94 -1.15
CA ASP A 84 -2.58 15.89 -2.04
C ASP A 84 -1.57 16.52 -3.00
N GLY A 85 -2.05 16.92 -4.18
CA GLY A 85 -1.23 17.50 -5.23
C GLY A 85 -0.46 16.47 -6.07
N ASN A 86 0.45 16.98 -6.90
CA ASN A 86 1.30 16.16 -7.76
C ASN A 86 2.38 15.40 -6.95
N ASP A 87 3.15 14.55 -7.62
CA ASP A 87 4.19 13.74 -6.98
C ASP A 87 5.22 14.56 -6.20
N ARG A 88 5.66 15.69 -6.76
CA ARG A 88 6.59 16.62 -6.09
C ARG A 88 6.01 17.20 -4.80
N ALA A 89 4.76 17.66 -4.84
CA ALA A 89 4.08 18.22 -3.67
C ALA A 89 3.90 17.17 -2.56
N ARG A 90 3.50 15.94 -2.91
CA ARG A 90 3.34 14.84 -1.95
C ARG A 90 4.67 14.43 -1.31
N ARG A 91 5.73 14.35 -2.12
CA ARG A 91 7.10 14.07 -1.63
C ARG A 91 7.56 15.17 -0.68
N HIS A 92 7.48 16.43 -1.11
CA HIS A 92 7.86 17.58 -0.28
C HIS A 92 7.10 17.62 1.06
N ALA A 93 5.77 17.49 1.04
CA ALA A 93 4.97 17.51 2.27
C ALA A 93 5.31 16.36 3.24
N THR A 94 5.70 15.19 2.71
CA THR A 94 6.13 14.05 3.54
C THR A 94 7.47 14.33 4.21
N VAL A 95 8.44 14.87 3.47
CA VAL A 95 9.78 15.17 3.99
C VAL A 95 9.76 16.37 4.94
N ALA A 96 9.11 17.47 4.54
CA ALA A 96 8.93 18.66 5.37
C ALA A 96 8.14 18.33 6.65
N GLY A 97 7.11 17.50 6.55
CA GLY A 97 6.35 17.02 7.71
C GLY A 97 7.21 16.30 8.74
N ALA A 98 8.11 15.41 8.28
CA ALA A 98 9.03 14.72 9.17
C ALA A 98 10.01 15.68 9.83
N GLU A 99 10.64 16.57 9.05
CA GLU A 99 11.56 17.61 9.54
C GLU A 99 10.88 18.51 10.59
N ASN A 100 9.68 19.01 10.30
CA ASN A 100 8.94 19.90 11.20
C ASN A 100 8.62 19.21 12.53
N VAL A 101 8.18 17.95 12.49
CA VAL A 101 7.89 17.18 13.70
C VAL A 101 9.15 16.97 14.54
N LEU A 102 10.26 16.59 13.91
CA LEU A 102 11.53 16.36 14.60
C LEU A 102 12.09 17.67 15.20
N ALA A 103 12.05 18.76 14.45
CA ALA A 103 12.50 20.08 14.90
C ALA A 103 11.66 20.60 16.08
N ALA A 104 10.33 20.51 15.99
CA ALA A 104 9.44 20.92 17.09
C ALA A 104 9.63 20.01 18.32
N SER A 105 9.76 18.71 18.10
CA SER A 105 10.00 17.75 19.18
C SER A 105 11.31 18.02 19.92
N LEU A 106 12.36 18.43 19.21
CA LEU A 106 13.61 18.88 19.81
C LEU A 106 13.41 20.14 20.66
N ARG A 107 12.72 21.17 20.13
CA ARG A 107 12.45 22.42 20.87
C ARG A 107 11.63 22.20 22.14
N HIS A 108 10.63 21.32 22.07
CA HIS A 108 9.69 21.05 23.15
C HIS A 108 10.10 19.87 24.05
N ASN A 109 11.33 19.35 23.88
CA ASN A 109 11.88 18.25 24.68
C ASN A 109 10.99 17.00 24.73
N VAL A 110 10.40 16.63 23.60
CA VAL A 110 9.60 15.40 23.49
C VAL A 110 10.47 14.19 23.81
N SER A 111 10.02 13.37 24.75
CA SER A 111 10.79 12.23 25.27
C SER A 111 10.87 11.05 24.31
N ARG A 112 9.96 10.95 23.33
CA ARG A 112 9.92 9.87 22.36
C ARG A 112 9.16 10.25 21.09
N ILE A 113 9.68 9.83 19.95
CA ILE A 113 9.00 9.94 18.65
C ILE A 113 8.95 8.57 17.99
N VAL A 114 7.81 8.18 17.45
CA VAL A 114 7.67 6.99 16.60
C VAL A 114 7.23 7.44 15.20
N TYR A 115 8.08 7.23 14.21
CA TYR A 115 7.81 7.55 12.81
C TYR A 115 7.27 6.33 12.06
N ALA A 116 6.09 6.48 11.44
CA ALA A 116 5.54 5.44 10.58
C ALA A 116 6.10 5.57 9.15
N SER A 117 6.99 4.67 8.80
CA SER A 117 7.57 4.52 7.46
C SER A 117 6.89 3.36 6.71
N THR A 118 7.63 2.60 5.90
CA THR A 118 7.14 1.50 5.06
C THR A 118 8.30 0.61 4.63
N PHE A 119 8.06 -0.69 4.40
CA PHE A 119 9.06 -1.56 3.76
C PHE A 119 9.42 -1.09 2.32
N SER A 120 8.62 -0.22 1.70
CA SER A 120 8.89 0.30 0.35
C SER A 120 10.18 1.11 0.26
N VAL A 121 10.78 1.52 1.39
CA VAL A 121 12.07 2.22 1.41
C VAL A 121 13.23 1.37 0.90
N TYR A 122 13.06 0.04 0.87
CA TYR A 122 14.06 -0.91 0.34
C TYR A 122 13.96 -1.09 -1.18
N GLY A 123 12.93 -0.53 -1.83
CA GLY A 123 12.72 -0.60 -3.26
C GLY A 123 12.21 -1.96 -3.73
N GLU A 124 12.75 -2.47 -4.83
CA GLU A 124 12.33 -3.74 -5.42
C GLU A 124 12.77 -4.94 -4.58
N LEU A 125 11.83 -5.85 -4.33
CA LEU A 125 12.03 -7.07 -3.56
C LEU A 125 12.57 -8.20 -4.46
N THR A 126 13.88 -8.23 -4.67
CA THR A 126 14.53 -9.19 -5.60
C THR A 126 15.22 -10.38 -4.92
N THR A 127 15.45 -10.32 -3.61
CA THR A 127 16.11 -11.36 -2.81
C THR A 127 15.10 -12.32 -2.17
N SER A 128 15.55 -13.47 -1.65
CA SER A 128 14.66 -14.39 -0.92
C SER A 128 14.20 -13.84 0.44
N HIS A 129 15.04 -13.02 1.09
CA HIS A 129 14.76 -12.42 2.40
C HIS A 129 15.06 -10.92 2.38
N LEU A 130 14.33 -10.17 3.22
CA LEU A 130 14.58 -8.76 3.49
C LEU A 130 14.65 -8.53 5.00
N ASP A 131 15.71 -7.87 5.46
CA ASP A 131 15.83 -7.33 6.81
C ASP A 131 16.32 -5.88 6.78
N GLU A 132 16.48 -5.24 7.94
CA GLU A 132 16.81 -3.82 8.02
C GLU A 132 18.25 -3.46 7.63
N THR A 133 19.10 -4.46 7.38
CA THR A 133 20.48 -4.28 6.88
C THR A 133 20.51 -3.97 5.39
N ALA A 134 19.43 -4.26 4.67
CA ALA A 134 19.32 -3.91 3.26
C ALA A 134 19.42 -2.38 3.05
N PRO A 135 20.03 -1.94 1.94
CA PRO A 135 20.15 -0.51 1.64
C PRO A 135 18.78 0.08 1.31
N ARG A 136 18.55 1.32 1.74
CA ARG A 136 17.40 2.12 1.26
C ARG A 136 17.63 2.47 -0.21
N ARG A 137 16.59 2.43 -1.03
CA ARG A 137 16.69 2.64 -2.49
C ARG A 137 15.63 3.62 -3.00
N ILE A 138 16.10 4.64 -3.71
CA ILE A 138 15.25 5.50 -4.55
C ILE A 138 14.93 4.73 -5.84
N THR A 139 13.64 4.61 -6.15
CA THR A 139 13.14 3.78 -7.27
C THR A 139 12.31 4.58 -8.27
N GLY A 140 12.00 5.84 -7.98
CA GLY A 140 11.05 6.64 -8.73
C GLY A 140 9.59 6.40 -8.32
N ASP A 141 9.31 5.46 -7.41
CA ASP A 141 8.03 5.41 -6.72
C ASP A 141 7.96 6.55 -5.71
N THR A 142 7.13 7.55 -6.00
CA THR A 142 7.06 8.79 -5.20
C THR A 142 6.82 8.53 -3.73
N TYR A 143 5.98 7.54 -3.39
CA TYR A 143 5.69 7.21 -2.00
C TYR A 143 6.92 6.63 -1.30
N GLY A 144 7.51 5.57 -1.85
CA GLY A 144 8.72 4.94 -1.33
C GLY A 144 9.87 5.94 -1.20
N ASP A 145 10.14 6.70 -2.25
CA ASP A 145 11.21 7.70 -2.28
C ASP A 145 11.03 8.78 -1.20
N SER A 146 9.80 9.29 -1.02
CA SER A 146 9.51 10.29 0.00
C SER A 146 9.73 9.77 1.42
N LYS A 147 9.53 8.47 1.63
CA LYS A 147 9.78 7.80 2.91
C LYS A 147 11.27 7.54 3.13
N VAL A 148 12.03 7.19 2.09
CA VAL A 148 13.51 7.12 2.17
C VAL A 148 14.09 8.45 2.63
N GLU A 149 13.67 9.56 2.01
CA GLU A 149 14.15 10.90 2.36
C GLU A 149 13.77 11.30 3.79
N ALA A 150 12.53 11.01 4.20
CA ALA A 150 12.08 11.29 5.56
C ALA A 150 12.78 10.43 6.63
N GLU A 151 13.13 9.17 6.32
CA GLU A 151 13.98 8.36 7.20
C GLU A 151 15.38 8.96 7.36
N GLU A 152 15.99 9.44 6.27
CA GLU A 152 17.32 10.08 6.35
C GLU A 152 17.29 11.34 7.22
N VAL A 153 16.20 12.13 7.14
CA VAL A 153 15.96 13.24 8.06
C VAL A 153 15.91 12.75 9.51
N ALA A 154 15.11 11.71 9.81
CA ALA A 154 15.02 11.16 11.17
C ALA A 154 16.37 10.67 11.70
N PHE A 155 17.12 9.90 10.90
CA PHE A 155 18.45 9.42 11.29
C PHE A 155 19.47 10.55 11.46
N ARG A 156 19.37 11.63 10.67
CA ARG A 156 20.19 12.83 10.86
C ARG A 156 19.91 13.51 12.20
N TYR A 157 18.63 13.72 12.55
CA TYR A 157 18.26 14.30 13.85
C TYR A 157 18.70 13.44 15.03
N TRP A 158 18.61 12.11 14.91
CA TRP A 158 19.17 11.21 15.91
C TRP A 158 20.69 11.38 16.05
N ARG A 159 21.43 11.33 14.94
CA ARG A 159 22.91 11.41 14.95
C ARG A 159 23.43 12.75 15.46
N GLN A 160 22.79 13.86 15.08
CA GLN A 160 23.28 15.22 15.36
C GLN A 160 22.74 15.80 16.67
N HIS A 161 21.50 15.47 17.04
CA HIS A 161 20.80 16.11 18.16
C HIS A 161 20.28 15.12 19.20
N ARG A 162 20.47 13.81 19.00
CA ARG A 162 19.94 12.76 19.89
C ARG A 162 18.42 12.83 20.10
N VAL A 163 17.69 13.35 19.11
CA VAL A 163 16.22 13.32 19.13
C VAL A 163 15.75 11.86 19.22
N PRO A 164 14.93 11.48 20.22
CA PRO A 164 14.64 10.08 20.55
C PRO A 164 13.60 9.45 19.60
N VAL A 165 13.96 9.35 18.32
CA VAL A 165 13.10 8.81 17.25
C VAL A 165 13.35 7.32 17.00
N SER A 166 12.28 6.57 16.85
CA SER A 166 12.27 5.19 16.34
C SER A 166 11.39 5.10 15.08
N ILE A 167 11.72 4.19 14.17
CA ILE A 167 11.05 4.07 12.87
C ILE A 167 10.38 2.70 12.75
N VAL A 168 9.10 2.68 12.40
CA VAL A 168 8.34 1.45 12.14
C VAL A 168 8.04 1.36 10.65
N GLN A 169 8.48 0.27 10.01
CA GLN A 169 8.37 0.00 8.59
C GLN A 169 7.41 -1.18 8.35
N PRO A 170 6.09 -0.94 8.40
CA PRO A 170 5.13 -1.99 8.16
C PRO A 170 5.17 -2.47 6.70
N THR A 171 4.79 -3.73 6.51
CA THR A 171 4.69 -4.39 5.20
C THR A 171 3.32 -4.17 4.54
N ILE A 172 2.62 -5.22 4.12
CA ILE A 172 1.31 -5.15 3.47
C ILE A 172 0.23 -5.08 4.55
N VAL A 173 -0.06 -3.85 5.01
CA VAL A 173 -1.03 -3.62 6.08
C VAL A 173 -2.46 -3.78 5.58
N TYR A 174 -3.21 -4.68 6.21
CA TYR A 174 -4.62 -4.91 5.95
C TYR A 174 -5.44 -4.87 7.23
N GLY A 175 -6.74 -4.69 7.09
CA GLY A 175 -7.70 -4.64 8.20
C GLY A 175 -8.72 -3.51 8.06
N PRO A 176 -9.58 -3.36 9.08
CA PRO A 176 -10.67 -2.38 9.09
C PRO A 176 -10.26 -0.96 8.67
N PHE A 177 -11.03 -0.35 7.75
CA PHE A 177 -10.79 0.99 7.20
C PHE A 177 -9.55 1.15 6.30
N GLY A 178 -8.78 0.08 6.07
CA GLY A 178 -7.63 0.08 5.18
C GLY A 178 -8.02 0.16 3.71
N PHE A 179 -7.69 1.24 3.01
CA PHE A 179 -8.10 1.36 1.60
C PHE A 179 -7.35 0.39 0.68
N SER A 180 -6.01 0.48 0.63
CA SER A 180 -5.19 -0.16 -0.41
C SER A 180 -5.31 -1.68 -0.50
N PHE A 181 -5.39 -2.36 0.65
CA PHE A 181 -5.32 -3.81 0.77
C PHE A 181 -6.52 -4.44 1.47
N THR A 182 -7.58 -3.67 1.73
CA THR A 182 -8.86 -4.19 2.26
C THR A 182 -10.06 -3.67 1.48
N VAL A 183 -10.36 -2.37 1.53
CA VAL A 183 -11.54 -1.81 0.83
C VAL A 183 -11.41 -1.92 -0.70
N ASN A 184 -10.25 -1.56 -1.26
CA ASN A 184 -10.06 -1.59 -2.70
C ASN A 184 -10.13 -3.02 -3.27
N PRO A 185 -9.49 -4.06 -2.69
CA PRO A 185 -9.71 -5.44 -3.10
C PRO A 185 -11.18 -5.88 -3.05
N LEU A 186 -11.92 -5.56 -1.97
CA LEU A 186 -13.35 -5.87 -1.86
C LEU A 186 -14.16 -5.23 -3.01
N GLN A 187 -13.91 -3.95 -3.29
CA GLN A 187 -14.56 -3.23 -4.39
C GLN A 187 -14.19 -3.80 -5.76
N GLN A 188 -12.91 -4.15 -5.97
CA GLN A 188 -12.43 -4.68 -7.24
C GLN A 188 -13.01 -6.05 -7.55
N LEU A 189 -13.07 -6.95 -6.57
CA LEU A 189 -13.65 -8.28 -6.72
C LEU A 189 -15.17 -8.25 -6.90
N ARG A 190 -15.87 -7.24 -6.36
CA ARG A 190 -17.31 -7.03 -6.60
C ARG A 190 -17.63 -6.50 -7.99
N THR A 191 -16.75 -5.69 -8.57
CA THR A 191 -17.01 -4.93 -9.81
C THR A 191 -16.31 -5.49 -11.05
N GLY A 192 -15.54 -6.55 -10.89
CA GLY A 192 -14.72 -7.10 -11.96
C GLY A 192 -13.78 -8.17 -11.46
N ARG A 193 -12.65 -8.31 -12.14
CA ARG A 193 -11.64 -9.35 -11.84
C ARG A 193 -10.32 -8.76 -11.41
N LEU A 194 -9.70 -9.36 -10.39
CA LEU A 194 -8.41 -8.96 -9.84
C LEU A 194 -7.28 -9.85 -10.38
N PRO A 195 -6.24 -9.28 -11.03
CA PRO A 195 -5.11 -10.08 -11.52
C PRO A 195 -4.24 -10.68 -10.42
N LEU A 196 -3.99 -11.99 -10.51
CA LEU A 196 -2.98 -12.73 -9.76
C LEU A 196 -1.75 -12.96 -10.64
N VAL A 197 -0.70 -12.17 -10.40
CA VAL A 197 0.57 -12.30 -11.13
C VAL A 197 1.20 -13.65 -10.83
N ASN A 198 1.60 -14.39 -11.88
CA ASN A 198 2.09 -15.78 -11.80
C ASN A 198 1.17 -16.69 -10.99
N GLY A 199 -0.14 -16.50 -11.11
CA GLY A 199 -1.12 -17.27 -10.33
C GLY A 199 -1.07 -17.00 -8.83
N GLY A 200 -0.48 -15.87 -8.41
CA GLY A 200 -0.43 -15.44 -7.02
C GLY A 200 0.63 -16.15 -6.17
N SER A 201 1.63 -16.78 -6.79
CA SER A 201 2.69 -17.54 -6.10
C SER A 201 3.74 -16.69 -5.39
N GLY A 202 3.80 -15.38 -5.69
CA GLY A 202 4.67 -14.46 -4.98
C GLY A 202 4.30 -14.30 -3.50
N ARG A 203 5.27 -13.86 -2.69
CA ARG A 203 5.09 -13.68 -1.25
C ARG A 203 4.37 -12.37 -0.93
N CYS A 204 3.24 -12.48 -0.26
CA CYS A 204 2.53 -11.40 0.38
C CYS A 204 2.96 -11.34 1.85
N ASN A 205 3.78 -10.35 2.19
CA ASN A 205 4.17 -10.07 3.57
C ASN A 205 3.02 -9.32 4.26
N ALA A 206 1.90 -10.00 4.49
CA ALA A 206 0.71 -9.42 5.10
C ALA A 206 0.90 -9.17 6.60
N VAL A 207 0.38 -8.06 7.09
CA VAL A 207 0.34 -7.75 8.52
C VAL A 207 -0.99 -7.11 8.88
N TYR A 208 -1.60 -7.61 9.95
CA TYR A 208 -2.85 -7.05 10.44
C TYR A 208 -2.59 -5.71 11.14
N VAL A 209 -3.49 -4.74 10.95
CA VAL A 209 -3.29 -3.36 11.44
C VAL A 209 -3.02 -3.27 12.95
N ASP A 210 -3.60 -4.14 13.77
CA ASP A 210 -3.40 -4.11 15.21
C ASP A 210 -2.01 -4.58 15.63
N ASP A 211 -1.37 -5.45 14.84
CA ASP A 211 0.03 -5.84 15.05
C ASP A 211 0.97 -4.69 14.71
N VAL A 212 0.67 -3.92 13.65
CA VAL A 212 1.41 -2.68 13.34
C VAL A 212 1.30 -1.69 14.50
N VAL A 213 0.10 -1.46 15.02
CA VAL A 213 -0.10 -0.57 16.17
C VAL A 213 0.61 -1.09 17.42
N THR A 214 0.63 -2.41 17.64
CA THR A 214 1.39 -3.03 18.74
C THR A 214 2.88 -2.72 18.61
N ALA A 215 3.47 -2.90 17.44
CA ALA A 215 4.88 -2.56 17.21
C ALA A 215 5.17 -1.07 17.44
N MET A 216 4.27 -0.18 17.03
CA MET A 216 4.41 1.26 17.31
C MET A 216 4.37 1.58 18.79
N LEU A 217 3.43 1.00 19.55
CA LEU A 217 3.34 1.19 21.00
C LEU A 217 4.59 0.63 21.72
N LEU A 218 5.10 -0.52 21.28
CA LEU A 218 6.36 -1.08 21.78
C LEU A 218 7.55 -0.15 21.52
N ALA A 219 7.67 0.34 20.28
CA ALA A 219 8.73 1.27 19.87
C ALA A 219 8.67 2.61 20.62
N ALA A 220 7.53 2.96 21.23
CA ALA A 220 7.39 4.14 22.05
C ALA A 220 7.94 3.95 23.49
N VAL A 221 7.99 2.72 24.00
CA VAL A 221 8.27 2.43 25.42
C VAL A 221 9.56 1.64 25.67
N ARG A 222 10.22 1.19 24.61
CA ARG A 222 11.50 0.48 24.60
C ARG A 222 12.64 1.45 24.31
N ASP A 223 13.68 1.44 25.12
CA ASP A 223 14.81 2.35 24.95
C ASP A 223 15.73 1.88 23.80
N GLU A 224 15.79 0.57 23.59
CA GLU A 224 16.47 -0.11 22.48
C GLU A 224 15.88 0.25 21.11
N ALA A 225 14.70 0.88 21.07
CA ALA A 225 14.07 1.33 19.84
C ALA A 225 14.67 2.62 19.29
N VAL A 226 15.34 3.42 20.14
CA VAL A 226 15.80 4.76 19.76
C VAL A 226 16.93 4.69 18.73
N GLY A 227 16.79 5.47 17.67
CA GLY A 227 17.76 5.51 16.57
C GLY A 227 17.65 4.33 15.61
N GLU A 228 16.68 3.44 15.82
CA GLU A 228 16.52 2.21 15.05
C GLU A 228 15.29 2.25 14.12
N ALA A 229 15.36 1.46 13.06
CA ALA A 229 14.22 1.11 12.21
C ALA A 229 13.86 -0.37 12.35
N PHE A 230 12.57 -0.68 12.25
CA PHE A 230 12.00 -2.00 12.45
C PHE A 230 11.05 -2.38 11.32
N LEU A 231 11.36 -3.44 10.60
CA LEU A 231 10.42 -4.11 9.70
C LEU A 231 9.35 -4.82 10.53
N VAL A 232 8.09 -4.57 10.19
CA VAL A 232 6.93 -5.11 10.90
C VAL A 232 6.02 -5.84 9.93
N SER A 233 5.92 -7.15 10.12
CA SER A 233 5.12 -8.07 9.31
C SER A 233 4.35 -9.05 10.20
N GLY A 234 3.41 -9.80 9.61
CA GLY A 234 2.78 -10.95 10.26
C GLY A 234 3.76 -12.10 10.53
N PRO A 235 3.31 -13.20 11.15
CA PRO A 235 4.18 -14.27 11.64
C PRO A 235 4.96 -14.97 10.52
N GLN A 236 4.33 -15.17 9.36
CA GLN A 236 4.95 -15.71 8.15
C GLN A 236 4.33 -15.05 6.91
N PRO A 237 5.09 -14.92 5.80
CA PRO A 237 4.51 -14.49 4.53
C PRO A 237 3.52 -15.53 4.00
N VAL A 238 2.40 -15.04 3.47
CA VAL A 238 1.40 -15.86 2.76
C VAL A 238 1.57 -15.68 1.26
N THR A 239 0.85 -16.45 0.44
CA THR A 239 0.85 -16.18 -1.01
C THR A 239 -0.14 -15.06 -1.35
N TRP A 240 0.07 -14.35 -2.46
CA TRP A 240 -0.94 -13.41 -2.97
C TRP A 240 -2.25 -14.11 -3.33
N ARG A 241 -2.19 -15.40 -3.70
CA ARG A 241 -3.36 -16.26 -3.89
C ARG A 241 -4.16 -16.42 -2.60
N ASP A 242 -3.53 -16.76 -1.48
CA ASP A 242 -4.23 -16.92 -0.20
C ASP A 242 -4.80 -15.58 0.29
N PHE A 243 -4.02 -14.50 0.13
CA PHE A 243 -4.43 -13.16 0.54
C PHE A 243 -5.69 -12.69 -0.20
N TYR A 244 -5.70 -12.73 -1.54
CA TYR A 244 -6.88 -12.33 -2.32
C TYR A 244 -7.99 -13.37 -2.30
N GLY A 245 -7.65 -14.66 -2.20
CA GLY A 245 -8.61 -15.75 -2.05
C GLY A 245 -9.44 -15.64 -0.75
N SER A 246 -8.86 -15.07 0.32
CA SER A 246 -9.60 -14.76 1.54
C SER A 246 -10.71 -13.74 1.30
N TYR A 247 -10.50 -12.75 0.43
CA TYR A 247 -11.54 -11.79 0.04
C TYR A 247 -12.58 -12.39 -0.91
N GLU A 248 -12.17 -13.27 -1.84
CA GLU A 248 -13.09 -14.05 -2.67
C GLU A 248 -14.04 -14.89 -1.79
N HIS A 249 -13.50 -15.59 -0.80
CA HIS A 249 -14.29 -16.37 0.17
C HIS A 249 -15.22 -15.47 1.00
N MET A 250 -14.73 -14.31 1.45
CA MET A 250 -15.54 -13.34 2.20
C MET A 250 -16.76 -12.84 1.41
N LEU A 251 -16.59 -12.66 0.10
CA LEU A 251 -17.61 -12.17 -0.83
C LEU A 251 -18.48 -13.28 -1.45
N GLY A 252 -18.05 -14.54 -1.39
CA GLY A 252 -18.72 -15.64 -2.09
C GLY A 252 -18.57 -15.58 -3.62
N VAL A 253 -17.44 -15.07 -4.12
CA VAL A 253 -17.19 -14.90 -5.56
C VAL A 253 -15.93 -15.64 -6.02
N SER A 254 -15.81 -15.89 -7.32
CA SER A 254 -14.54 -16.29 -7.96
C SER A 254 -14.19 -15.26 -9.04
N ALA A 255 -13.46 -14.24 -8.62
CA ALA A 255 -13.16 -13.03 -9.37
C ALA A 255 -11.65 -12.77 -9.54
N THR A 256 -10.76 -13.67 -9.12
CA THR A 256 -9.34 -13.58 -9.46
C THR A 256 -9.06 -14.11 -10.88
N VAL A 257 -7.99 -13.63 -11.50
CA VAL A 257 -7.53 -14.09 -12.82
C VAL A 257 -6.02 -14.22 -12.86
N SER A 258 -5.51 -15.40 -13.19
CA SER A 258 -4.07 -15.61 -13.32
C SER A 258 -3.53 -14.90 -14.56
N MET A 259 -2.41 -14.19 -14.41
CA MET A 259 -1.71 -13.51 -15.51
C MET A 259 -0.21 -13.62 -15.29
N THR A 260 0.57 -13.71 -16.37
CA THR A 260 2.01 -13.49 -16.30
C THR A 260 2.32 -11.99 -16.06
N PRO A 261 3.52 -11.64 -15.58
CA PRO A 261 3.94 -10.24 -15.46
C PRO A 261 3.80 -9.44 -16.76
N ASP A 262 4.18 -10.05 -17.89
CA ASP A 262 4.08 -9.43 -19.22
C ASP A 262 2.63 -9.18 -19.64
N GLU A 263 1.73 -10.14 -19.37
CA GLU A 263 0.30 -9.96 -19.65
C GLU A 263 -0.32 -8.87 -18.77
N ALA A 264 0.03 -8.84 -17.48
CA ALA A 264 -0.46 -7.82 -16.55
C ALA A 264 0.05 -6.42 -16.95
N LEU A 265 1.29 -6.32 -17.42
CA LEU A 265 1.90 -5.08 -17.88
C LEU A 265 1.26 -4.59 -19.19
N ALA A 266 1.07 -5.50 -20.15
CA ALA A 266 0.39 -5.20 -21.41
C ALA A 266 -1.05 -4.72 -21.16
N HIS A 267 -1.78 -5.39 -20.25
CA HIS A 267 -3.13 -5.00 -19.84
C HIS A 267 -3.15 -3.61 -19.18
N TYR A 268 -2.20 -3.33 -18.29
CA TYR A 268 -2.08 -2.01 -17.67
C TYR A 268 -1.95 -0.89 -18.71
N TYR A 269 -1.01 -1.02 -19.65
CA TYR A 269 -0.81 0.02 -20.68
C TYR A 269 -2.01 0.14 -21.63
N ALA A 270 -2.60 -0.98 -22.05
CA ALA A 270 -3.80 -0.96 -22.89
C ALA A 270 -5.00 -0.27 -22.23
N SER A 271 -5.04 -0.24 -20.89
CA SER A 271 -6.11 0.40 -20.10
C SER A 271 -5.91 1.91 -19.85
N GLN A 272 -4.75 2.49 -20.19
CA GLN A 272 -4.49 3.90 -19.91
C GLN A 272 -5.21 4.82 -20.91
N PRO A 273 -5.92 5.87 -20.45
CA PRO A 273 -6.48 6.88 -21.33
C PRO A 273 -5.34 7.62 -22.07
N GLY A 274 -5.45 7.76 -23.40
CA GLY A 274 -4.40 8.36 -24.22
C GLY A 274 -3.21 7.43 -24.55
N SER A 275 -3.30 6.13 -24.27
CA SER A 275 -2.35 5.12 -24.79
C SER A 275 -2.52 4.93 -26.32
N THR A 276 -2.19 5.96 -27.09
CA THR A 276 -1.82 5.83 -28.50
C THR A 276 -0.33 5.49 -28.56
N SER A 277 0.04 4.28 -28.12
CA SER A 277 1.24 3.67 -28.67
C SER A 277 0.83 3.02 -29.99
N LEU A 278 1.66 3.18 -31.02
CA LEU A 278 1.45 2.56 -32.34
C LEU A 278 1.16 1.06 -32.23
N VAL A 279 1.75 0.40 -31.22
CA VAL A 279 1.52 -1.01 -30.88
C VAL A 279 0.13 -1.24 -30.28
N GLY A 280 -0.31 -0.41 -29.33
CA GLY A 280 -1.65 -0.52 -28.72
C GLY A 280 -2.77 -0.24 -29.70
N GLU A 281 -2.57 0.71 -30.61
CA GLU A 281 -3.52 1.05 -31.67
C GLU A 281 -3.55 -0.03 -32.76
N ALA A 282 -2.39 -0.55 -33.16
CA ALA A 282 -2.29 -1.70 -34.06
C ALA A 282 -2.97 -2.95 -33.47
N LEU A 283 -2.82 -3.23 -32.17
CA LEU A 283 -3.50 -4.35 -31.51
C LEU A 283 -5.02 -4.16 -31.44
N ARG A 284 -5.50 -2.93 -31.19
CA ARG A 284 -6.94 -2.62 -31.23
C ARG A 284 -7.53 -2.80 -32.62
N LEU A 285 -6.89 -2.25 -33.65
CA LEU A 285 -7.34 -2.36 -35.04
C LEU A 285 -7.31 -3.81 -35.56
N LEU A 286 -6.30 -4.59 -35.18
CA LEU A 286 -6.19 -6.00 -35.56
C LEU A 286 -7.09 -6.93 -34.72
N GLY A 287 -7.53 -6.50 -33.53
CA GLY A 287 -8.43 -7.24 -32.66
C GLY A 287 -9.92 -7.04 -32.98
N ASP A 288 -10.27 -5.95 -33.67
CA ASP A 288 -11.64 -5.65 -34.08
C ASP A 288 -12.04 -6.43 -35.34
N ARG A 289 -13.15 -7.18 -35.26
CA ARG A 289 -13.63 -8.04 -36.34
C ARG A 289 -14.07 -7.25 -37.57
N HIS A 290 -14.79 -6.13 -37.37
CA HIS A 290 -15.30 -5.30 -38.46
C HIS A 290 -14.16 -4.61 -39.21
N VAL A 291 -13.15 -4.15 -38.46
CA VAL A 291 -11.96 -3.52 -39.04
C VAL A 291 -11.13 -4.54 -39.83
N ARG A 292 -10.93 -5.75 -39.31
CA ARG A 292 -10.25 -6.82 -40.05
C ARG A 292 -10.98 -7.21 -41.33
N GLU A 293 -12.31 -7.35 -41.28
CA GLU A 293 -13.11 -7.74 -42.45
C GLU A 293 -13.06 -6.66 -43.54
N ARG A 294 -13.11 -5.38 -43.16
CA ARG A 294 -12.92 -4.25 -44.09
C ARG A 294 -11.50 -4.16 -44.64
N LEU A 295 -10.48 -4.32 -43.82
CA LEU A 295 -9.08 -4.30 -44.28
C LEU A 295 -8.79 -5.50 -45.19
N ALA A 296 -9.41 -6.66 -44.97
CA ALA A 296 -9.25 -7.82 -45.84
C ALA A 296 -10.02 -7.70 -47.18
N SER A 297 -10.98 -6.77 -47.27
CA SER A 297 -11.81 -6.59 -48.47
C SER A 297 -11.15 -5.78 -49.59
N THR A 298 -9.99 -5.16 -49.34
CA THR A 298 -9.23 -4.38 -50.33
C THR A 298 -7.74 -4.76 -50.34
N ARG A 299 -7.08 -4.65 -51.50
CA ARG A 299 -5.64 -4.98 -51.63
C ARG A 299 -4.78 -4.06 -50.77
N GLU A 300 -5.14 -2.79 -50.69
CA GLU A 300 -4.47 -1.76 -49.89
C GLU A 300 -4.67 -2.01 -48.39
N GLY A 301 -5.87 -2.41 -47.97
CA GLY A 301 -6.18 -2.74 -46.58
C GLY A 301 -5.42 -3.97 -46.07
N ALA A 302 -5.24 -4.98 -46.92
CA ALA A 302 -4.48 -6.18 -46.58
C ALA A 302 -2.97 -5.87 -46.39
N TRP A 303 -2.44 -4.93 -47.18
CA TRP A 303 -1.08 -4.44 -47.04
C TRP A 303 -0.88 -3.66 -45.72
N ILE A 304 -1.81 -2.77 -45.37
CA ILE A 304 -1.81 -2.03 -44.10
C ILE A 304 -1.87 -2.98 -42.89
N ALA A 305 -2.74 -3.99 -42.92
CA ALA A 305 -2.83 -5.00 -41.87
C ALA A 305 -1.52 -5.81 -41.72
N SER A 306 -0.83 -6.07 -42.84
CA SER A 306 0.45 -6.76 -42.87
C SER A 306 1.59 -5.89 -42.33
N GLY A 307 1.58 -4.58 -42.63
CA GLY A 307 2.50 -3.58 -42.09
C GLY A 307 2.31 -3.28 -40.59
N LEU A 308 1.06 -3.32 -40.10
CA LEU A 308 0.77 -3.21 -38.66
C LEU A 308 1.24 -4.45 -37.91
N ARG A 309 1.05 -5.65 -38.47
CA ARG A 309 1.67 -6.87 -37.96
C ARG A 309 3.21 -6.79 -38.02
N ALA A 310 3.75 -6.27 -39.13
CA ALA A 310 5.09 -5.66 -39.31
C ALA A 310 5.80 -5.15 -38.06
N ALA A 311 5.13 -4.16 -37.47
CA ALA A 311 5.64 -3.31 -36.40
C ALA A 311 5.59 -3.97 -35.02
N LEU A 312 4.93 -5.13 -34.88
CA LEU A 312 4.87 -5.87 -33.62
C LEU A 312 6.20 -6.61 -33.36
N PRO A 313 6.72 -6.59 -32.11
CA PRO A 313 7.87 -7.40 -31.72
C PRO A 313 7.69 -8.87 -32.09
N ARG A 314 8.76 -9.55 -32.54
CA ARG A 314 8.70 -10.95 -33.05
C ARG A 314 7.97 -11.91 -32.10
N ARG A 315 8.12 -11.74 -30.78
CA ARG A 315 7.48 -12.56 -29.75
C ARG A 315 5.95 -12.36 -29.67
N VAL A 316 5.46 -11.14 -29.95
CA VAL A 316 4.02 -10.80 -29.96
C VAL A 316 3.34 -11.35 -31.21
N ARG A 317 4.04 -11.35 -32.37
CA ARG A 317 3.52 -11.95 -33.60
C ARG A 317 3.27 -13.45 -33.46
N GLN A 318 4.19 -14.16 -32.79
CA GLN A 318 4.09 -15.60 -32.59
C GLN A 318 2.89 -15.96 -31.70
N THR A 319 2.63 -15.18 -30.64
CA THR A 319 1.49 -15.38 -29.72
C THR A 319 0.14 -15.02 -30.32
N LEU A 320 0.06 -13.95 -31.12
CA LEU A 320 -1.18 -13.59 -31.85
C LEU A 320 -1.58 -14.67 -32.87
N THR A 321 -0.61 -15.21 -33.59
CA THR A 321 -0.87 -16.26 -34.60
C THR A 321 -1.37 -17.55 -33.94
N ALA A 322 -0.84 -17.88 -32.76
CA ALA A 322 -1.33 -19.00 -31.94
C ALA A 322 -2.76 -18.78 -31.42
N ARG A 323 -3.08 -17.57 -30.94
CA ARG A 323 -4.43 -17.19 -30.48
C ARG A 323 -5.47 -17.19 -31.59
N VAL A 324 -5.13 -16.73 -32.80
CA VAL A 324 -6.05 -16.76 -33.95
C VAL A 324 -6.33 -18.20 -34.40
N LYS A 325 -5.32 -19.08 -34.38
CA LYS A 325 -5.53 -20.52 -34.65
C LYS A 325 -6.34 -21.22 -33.57
N ALA A 326 -6.21 -20.81 -32.30
CA ALA A 326 -7.03 -21.35 -31.20
C ALA A 326 -8.48 -20.85 -31.27
N ALA A 327 -8.70 -19.56 -31.54
CA ALA A 327 -10.04 -18.98 -31.67
C ALA A 327 -10.82 -19.48 -32.89
N ALA A 328 -10.13 -19.91 -33.96
CA ALA A 328 -10.76 -20.54 -35.13
C ALA A 328 -11.22 -21.99 -34.86
N ARG A 329 -10.80 -22.61 -33.74
CA ARG A 329 -11.17 -23.98 -33.37
C ARG A 329 -12.35 -24.06 -32.40
N GLU A 330 -12.76 -22.96 -31.79
CA GLU A 330 -13.89 -22.92 -30.87
C GLU A 330 -15.06 -22.19 -31.52
N THR A 331 -15.99 -22.96 -32.11
CA THR A 331 -17.36 -22.47 -32.34
C THR A 331 -18.28 -23.19 -31.37
N PRO A 332 -18.88 -22.48 -30.40
CA PRO A 332 -20.18 -22.87 -29.91
C PRO A 332 -21.20 -21.76 -30.22
N ALA A 333 -22.32 -22.18 -30.79
CA ALA A 333 -23.57 -21.42 -30.83
C ALA A 333 -24.09 -21.25 -29.39
N GLY A 334 -24.52 -20.04 -29.02
CA GLY A 334 -25.21 -19.83 -27.74
C GLY A 334 -25.29 -18.37 -27.30
N GLY A 335 -26.49 -17.80 -27.44
CA GLY A 335 -27.08 -16.70 -26.64
C GLY A 335 -26.31 -15.37 -26.53
N PRO A 336 -26.96 -14.29 -26.07
CA PRO A 336 -26.25 -13.07 -25.71
C PRO A 336 -25.37 -13.35 -24.48
N ARG A 337 -24.07 -13.59 -24.70
CA ARG A 337 -23.07 -13.64 -23.63
C ARG A 337 -23.05 -12.30 -22.90
N GLU A 338 -23.22 -12.33 -21.58
CA GLU A 338 -22.83 -11.18 -20.75
C GLU A 338 -21.40 -10.76 -21.12
N PRO A 339 -21.14 -9.44 -21.23
CA PRO A 339 -19.80 -8.97 -21.54
C PRO A 339 -18.82 -9.51 -20.50
N PRO A 340 -17.62 -9.98 -20.92
CA PRO A 340 -16.65 -10.55 -19.98
C PRO A 340 -16.33 -9.53 -18.88
N ALA A 341 -16.40 -9.99 -17.63
CA ALA A 341 -16.15 -9.14 -16.47
C ALA A 341 -14.83 -8.38 -16.60
N LYS A 342 -14.87 -7.05 -16.39
CA LYS A 342 -13.73 -6.15 -16.51
C LYS A 342 -12.56 -6.61 -15.65
N ILE A 343 -11.37 -6.74 -16.22
CA ILE A 343 -10.14 -7.00 -15.46
C ILE A 343 -9.54 -5.66 -14.99
N HIS A 344 -9.32 -5.50 -13.70
CA HIS A 344 -8.72 -4.28 -13.14
C HIS A 344 -7.22 -4.20 -13.48
N PRO A 345 -6.71 -3.03 -13.92
CA PRO A 345 -5.30 -2.89 -14.26
C PRO A 345 -4.41 -2.84 -13.02
N VAL A 346 -3.23 -3.47 -13.10
CA VAL A 346 -2.22 -3.48 -12.02
C VAL A 346 -1.03 -2.63 -12.44
N ARG A 347 -0.66 -1.63 -11.63
CA ARG A 347 0.48 -0.76 -11.92
C ARG A 347 1.80 -1.54 -12.00
N PRO A 348 2.78 -1.14 -12.83
CA PRO A 348 4.06 -1.85 -12.99
C PRO A 348 4.79 -2.14 -11.68
N ALA A 349 4.84 -1.16 -10.75
CA ALA A 349 5.44 -1.35 -9.43
C ALA A 349 4.75 -2.45 -8.61
N ARG A 350 3.41 -2.57 -8.70
CA ARG A 350 2.67 -3.65 -8.03
C ARG A 350 2.87 -5.01 -8.70
N ILE A 351 3.06 -5.06 -10.02
CA ILE A 351 3.36 -6.33 -10.72
C ILE A 351 4.67 -6.93 -10.17
N ARG A 352 5.72 -6.10 -10.02
CA ARG A 352 7.00 -6.52 -9.44
C ARG A 352 6.83 -7.00 -7.99
N LEU A 353 6.07 -6.26 -7.17
CA LEU A 353 5.74 -6.67 -5.80
C LEU A 353 4.98 -8.01 -5.76
N PHE A 354 4.01 -8.22 -6.65
CA PHE A 354 3.19 -9.44 -6.68
C PHE A 354 3.97 -10.67 -7.17
N ALA A 355 5.03 -10.46 -7.95
CA ALA A 355 5.92 -11.52 -8.41
C ALA A 355 7.08 -11.81 -7.43
N ALA A 356 7.31 -10.95 -6.43
CA ALA A 356 8.48 -11.04 -5.58
C ALA A 356 8.48 -12.31 -4.70
N PRO A 357 9.61 -13.03 -4.59
CA PRO A 357 9.73 -14.20 -3.74
C PRO A 357 10.12 -13.86 -2.29
N THR A 358 10.21 -12.57 -1.95
CA THR A 358 10.89 -12.08 -0.75
C THR A 358 10.07 -12.22 0.52
N ALA A 359 10.68 -12.80 1.55
CA ALA A 359 10.15 -12.90 2.90
C ALA A 359 10.79 -11.84 3.82
N VAL A 360 9.97 -10.96 4.37
CA VAL A 360 10.41 -9.96 5.34
C VAL A 360 10.71 -10.63 6.67
N GLN A 361 11.89 -10.36 7.21
CA GLN A 361 12.33 -10.83 8.52
C GLN A 361 11.97 -9.80 9.57
N ILE A 362 11.39 -10.26 10.69
CA ILE A 362 11.00 -9.41 11.82
C ILE A 362 11.88 -9.65 13.06
N GLY A 363 12.98 -10.39 12.92
CA GLY A 363 13.79 -10.85 14.06
C GLY A 363 14.38 -9.70 14.89
N LYS A 364 14.68 -8.56 14.27
CA LYS A 364 15.11 -7.35 14.99
C LYS A 364 13.99 -6.78 15.85
N ALA A 365 12.79 -6.64 15.29
CA ALA A 365 11.61 -6.18 16.03
C ALA A 365 11.27 -7.14 17.19
N SER A 366 11.32 -8.45 16.96
CA SER A 366 11.09 -9.44 18.03
C SER A 366 12.11 -9.32 19.15
N ARG A 367 13.41 -9.24 18.83
CA ARG A 367 14.48 -9.17 19.84
C ARG A 367 14.51 -7.85 20.61
N LEU A 368 14.40 -6.70 19.93
CA LEU A 368 14.59 -5.39 20.57
C LEU A 368 13.29 -4.79 21.11
N LEU A 369 12.14 -5.10 20.48
CA LEU A 369 10.85 -4.58 20.95
C LEU A 369 10.10 -5.60 21.81
N GLY A 370 10.36 -6.90 21.65
CA GLY A 370 9.46 -7.96 22.09
C GLY A 370 8.23 -8.06 21.19
N TYR A 371 8.36 -7.69 19.91
CA TYR A 371 7.26 -7.75 18.95
C TYR A 371 7.01 -9.19 18.49
N GLU A 372 5.80 -9.67 18.81
CA GLU A 372 5.26 -10.95 18.35
C GLU A 372 3.91 -10.68 17.67
N PRO A 373 3.78 -10.94 16.36
CA PRO A 373 2.52 -10.78 15.66
C PRO A 373 1.45 -11.69 16.26
N ARG A 374 0.30 -11.12 16.62
CA ARG A 374 -0.80 -11.86 17.24
C ARG A 374 -1.78 -12.43 16.21
N PHE A 375 -1.77 -11.91 15.00
CA PHE A 375 -2.73 -12.26 13.97
C PHE A 375 -2.03 -12.87 12.76
N ASP A 376 -2.31 -14.14 12.50
CA ASP A 376 -2.08 -14.72 11.19
C ASP A 376 -3.11 -14.20 10.16
N LEU A 377 -3.01 -14.65 8.91
CA LEU A 377 -3.94 -14.23 7.87
C LEU A 377 -5.38 -14.61 8.20
N HIS A 378 -5.62 -15.81 8.73
CA HIS A 378 -6.97 -16.29 8.99
C HIS A 378 -7.65 -15.47 10.09
N ALA A 379 -6.97 -15.27 11.23
CA ALA A 379 -7.48 -14.49 12.35
C ALA A 379 -7.72 -13.02 11.96
N GLY A 380 -6.78 -12.40 11.24
CA GLY A 380 -6.97 -11.02 10.77
C GLY A 380 -8.07 -10.88 9.72
N MET A 381 -8.25 -11.87 8.84
CA MET A 381 -9.34 -11.88 7.84
C MET A 381 -10.71 -12.11 8.49
N ALA A 382 -10.80 -12.88 9.58
CA ALA A 382 -12.03 -13.04 10.36
C ALA A 382 -12.49 -11.68 10.94
N LEU A 383 -11.61 -10.95 11.60
CA LEU A 383 -11.90 -9.61 12.13
C LEU A 383 -12.23 -8.61 11.01
N THR A 384 -11.52 -8.71 9.88
CA THR A 384 -11.78 -7.90 8.70
C THR A 384 -13.18 -8.17 8.14
N ARG A 385 -13.63 -9.43 8.13
CA ARG A 385 -14.99 -9.82 7.70
C ARG A 385 -16.06 -9.26 8.62
N GLU A 386 -15.88 -9.36 9.93
CA GLU A 386 -16.82 -8.80 10.91
C GLU A 386 -16.99 -7.29 10.70
N TRP A 387 -15.88 -6.58 10.55
CA TRP A 387 -15.92 -5.16 10.23
C TRP A 387 -16.57 -4.88 8.86
N ALA A 388 -16.24 -5.66 7.84
CA ALA A 388 -16.80 -5.47 6.51
C ALA A 388 -18.33 -5.67 6.50
N ARG A 389 -18.86 -6.61 7.31
CA ARG A 389 -20.31 -6.76 7.53
C ARG A 389 -20.91 -5.55 8.21
N TRP A 390 -20.29 -5.10 9.30
CA TRP A 390 -20.72 -3.89 10.02
C TRP A 390 -20.71 -2.65 9.10
N ALA A 391 -19.78 -2.57 8.16
CA ALA A 391 -19.66 -1.48 7.20
C ALA A 391 -20.50 -1.65 5.92
N ASP A 392 -21.35 -2.69 5.84
CA ASP A 392 -22.17 -3.04 4.67
C ASP A 392 -21.34 -3.25 3.37
N LEU A 393 -20.10 -3.71 3.55
CA LEU A 393 -19.17 -4.04 2.47
C LEU A 393 -19.19 -5.52 2.11
N VAL A 394 -19.86 -6.37 2.88
CA VAL A 394 -20.15 -7.79 2.61
C VAL A 394 -21.44 -8.18 3.33
N ALA A 395 -22.14 -9.20 2.82
CA ALA A 395 -23.40 -9.69 3.40
C ALA A 395 -23.23 -10.50 4.69
#